data_AF-A0A352BS73-F1
#
_entry.id   AF-A0A352BS73-F1
#
_cell.length_a   1.000
_cell.length_b   1.000
_cell.length_c   1.000
_cell.angle_alpha   90.00
_cell.angle_beta   90.00
_cell.angle_gamma   90.00
#
_symmetry.space_group_name_H-M   'P 1'
#
loop_
_entity.id
_entity.type
_entity.pdbx_description
1 polymer ?
#
loop_
_entity_poly.entity_id
_entity_poly.type
_entity_poly.pdbx_seq_one_letter_code
_entity_poly.pdbx_strand_id
1 'polypeptide(L)'
;LIYIESMEVAAIKDPMPEDGPCVFTGKAAIYYGDQPYFDDKKGHVLMPNQPLAVCDKTAAALAALNRSDIFISLSTFHYDGGGCC
;
A
#
# COMPACT_ATOMS: atom_id res chain seq x y z
N LEU A 1 0.19 30.90 1.23
CA LEU A 1 -0.22 30.60 -0.16
C LEU A 1 -1.45 29.70 -0.06
N ILE A 2 -2.56 30.01 -0.74
CA ILE A 2 -3.71 29.10 -0.85
C ILE A 2 -3.72 28.59 -2.27
N TYR A 3 -3.50 27.30 -2.46
CA TYR A 3 -3.56 26.67 -3.76
C TYR A 3 -5.03 26.47 -4.15
N ILE A 4 -5.40 26.93 -5.35
CA ILE A 4 -6.69 26.66 -5.96
C ILE A 4 -6.42 25.93 -7.27
N GLU A 5 -6.77 24.66 -7.30
CA GLU A 5 -6.53 23.76 -8.43
C GLU A 5 -7.88 23.21 -8.92
N SER A 6 -8.01 23.03 -10.24
CA SER A 6 -9.14 22.35 -10.85
C SER A 6 -8.78 20.89 -11.08
N MET A 7 -9.57 19.96 -10.56
CA MET A 7 -9.39 18.52 -10.73
C MET A 7 -10.58 17.92 -11.49
N GLU A 8 -10.30 17.05 -12.45
CA GLU A 8 -11.31 16.21 -13.10
C GLU A 8 -11.27 14.80 -12.51
N VAL A 9 -12.43 14.25 -12.13
CA VAL A 9 -12.53 12.94 -11.49
C VAL A 9 -13.56 12.09 -12.23
N ALA A 10 -13.22 10.83 -12.50
CA ALA A 10 -14.14 9.82 -12.99
C ALA A 10 -14.51 8.86 -11.86
N ALA A 11 -15.81 8.65 -11.63
CA ALA A 11 -16.31 7.66 -10.69
C ALA A 11 -16.88 6.46 -11.47
N ILE A 12 -16.43 5.27 -11.13
CA ILE A 12 -16.86 4.01 -11.76
C ILE A 12 -17.54 3.16 -10.68
N LYS A 13 -18.65 2.51 -11.04
CA LYS A 13 -19.32 1.55 -10.17
C LYS A 13 -18.71 0.16 -10.39
N ASP A 14 -17.80 -0.21 -9.50
CA ASP A 14 -17.20 -1.54 -9.43
C ASP A 14 -17.64 -2.22 -8.13
N PRO A 15 -17.92 -3.54 -8.10
CA PRO A 15 -18.11 -4.25 -6.84
C PRO A 15 -16.94 -4.02 -5.88
N MET A 16 -17.26 -3.51 -4.69
CA MET A 16 -16.26 -3.31 -3.64
C MET A 16 -15.83 -4.68 -3.08
N PRO A 17 -14.53 -4.90 -2.86
CA PRO A 17 -14.06 -6.03 -2.04
C PRO A 17 -14.72 -6.04 -0.65
N GLU A 18 -14.87 -7.23 -0.06
CA GLU A 18 -15.47 -7.40 1.28
C GLU A 18 -14.67 -6.66 2.37
N ASP A 19 -13.37 -6.49 2.16
CA ASP A 19 -12.45 -5.76 3.06
C ASP A 19 -12.35 -4.26 2.74
N GLY A 20 -13.21 -3.74 1.87
CA GLY A 20 -13.35 -2.32 1.56
C GLY A 20 -12.38 -1.78 0.50
N PRO A 21 -12.43 -0.46 0.24
CA PRO A 21 -11.65 0.17 -0.83
C PRO A 21 -10.15 0.19 -0.54
N CYS A 22 -9.34 0.16 -1.60
CA CYS A 22 -7.92 0.50 -1.49
C CYS A 22 -7.76 2.03 -1.42
N VAL A 23 -7.37 2.54 -0.25
CA VAL A 23 -7.01 3.95 -0.04
C VAL A 23 -5.49 4.07 0.04
N PHE A 24 -4.90 4.93 -0.78
CA PHE A 24 -3.45 5.12 -0.83
C PHE A 24 -3.09 6.46 -0.17
N THR A 25 -2.42 6.40 0.98
CA THR A 25 -1.90 7.59 1.69
C THR A 25 -0.38 7.76 1.52
N GLY A 26 0.19 7.12 0.50
CA GLY A 26 1.62 7.17 0.19
C GLY A 26 2.50 6.31 1.11
N LYS A 27 1.94 5.22 1.66
CA LYS A 27 2.69 4.25 2.48
C LYS A 27 3.48 3.29 1.59
N ALA A 28 4.63 2.85 2.09
CA ALA A 28 5.42 1.79 1.50
C ALA A 28 5.70 0.69 2.52
N ALA A 29 5.80 -0.55 2.05
CA ALA A 29 6.27 -1.70 2.81
C ALA A 29 7.63 -2.16 2.26
N ILE A 30 8.58 -2.47 3.16
CA ILE A 30 9.89 -3.02 2.80
C ILE A 30 10.08 -4.32 3.57
N TYR A 31 10.26 -5.42 2.85
CA TYR A 31 10.66 -6.70 3.43
C TYR A 31 12.18 -6.78 3.51
N TYR A 32 12.72 -7.19 4.65
CA TYR A 32 14.17 -7.34 4.86
C TYR A 32 14.53 -8.63 5.62
N GLY A 33 13.69 -9.65 5.53
CA GLY A 33 13.99 -10.98 6.06
C GLY A 33 14.86 -11.82 5.14
N ASP A 34 15.14 -13.05 5.58
CA ASP A 34 16.13 -13.92 4.93
C ASP A 34 15.58 -14.73 3.74
N GLN A 35 14.27 -14.67 3.47
CA GLN A 35 13.67 -15.41 2.37
C GLN A 35 13.81 -14.65 1.04
N PRO A 36 13.78 -15.34 -0.12
CA PRO A 36 13.87 -14.69 -1.42
C PRO A 36 12.77 -13.66 -1.70
N TYR A 37 11.61 -13.83 -1.07
CA TYR A 37 10.47 -12.91 -1.08
C TYR A 37 9.53 -13.25 0.08
N PHE A 38 8.62 -12.33 0.39
CA PHE A 38 7.46 -12.58 1.24
C PHE A 38 6.19 -12.49 0.39
N ASP A 39 5.29 -13.47 0.53
CA ASP A 39 4.01 -13.51 -0.16
C ASP A 39 2.90 -13.61 0.89
N ASP A 40 2.01 -12.62 0.92
CA ASP A 40 0.91 -12.56 1.88
C ASP A 40 -0.27 -13.47 1.52
N LYS A 41 -0.22 -14.11 0.34
CA LYS A 41 -1.26 -14.96 -0.26
C LYS A 41 -2.60 -14.24 -0.47
N LYS A 42 -2.58 -12.91 -0.50
CA LYS A 42 -3.71 -12.01 -0.78
C LYS A 42 -3.42 -11.08 -1.95
N GLY A 43 -2.41 -11.41 -2.75
CA GLY A 43 -2.05 -10.68 -3.97
C GLY A 43 -0.86 -9.73 -3.82
N HIS A 44 -0.14 -9.75 -2.69
CA HIS A 44 1.01 -8.88 -2.46
C HIS A 44 2.29 -9.71 -2.26
N VAL A 45 3.31 -9.42 -3.08
CA VAL A 45 4.64 -10.00 -2.97
C VAL A 45 5.65 -8.91 -2.66
N LEU A 46 6.33 -9.01 -1.52
CA LEU A 46 7.41 -8.11 -1.13
C LEU A 46 8.75 -8.73 -1.51
N MET A 47 9.51 -8.00 -2.32
CA MET A 47 10.90 -8.35 -2.64
C MET A 47 11.86 -7.79 -1.57
N PRO A 48 12.96 -8.49 -1.26
CA PRO A 48 13.92 -8.04 -0.25
C PRO A 48 14.50 -6.67 -0.57
N ASN A 49 14.47 -5.77 0.42
CA ASN A 49 15.00 -4.41 0.38
C ASN A 49 14.43 -3.53 -0.75
N GLN A 50 13.25 -3.85 -1.26
CA GLN A 50 12.54 -3.03 -2.23
C GLN A 50 11.25 -2.46 -1.62
N PRO A 51 11.03 -1.14 -1.71
CA PRO A 51 9.78 -0.54 -1.28
C PRO A 51 8.65 -0.87 -2.26
N LEU A 52 7.57 -1.45 -1.74
CA LEU A 52 6.32 -1.62 -2.45
C LEU A 52 5.30 -0.58 -1.94
N ALA A 53 4.70 0.19 -2.84
CA ALA A 53 3.59 1.06 -2.49
C ALA A 53 2.39 0.21 -2.04
N VAL A 54 1.84 0.50 -0.87
CA VAL A 54 0.74 -0.26 -0.28
C VAL A 54 -0.42 0.64 0.10
N CYS A 55 -1.64 0.15 -0.08
CA CYS A 55 -2.82 0.82 0.44
C CYS A 55 -2.92 0.64 1.97
N ASP A 56 -3.75 1.45 2.62
CA ASP A 56 -3.86 1.48 4.08
C ASP A 56 -4.32 0.15 4.68
N LYS A 57 -5.22 -0.57 4.00
CA LYS A 57 -5.69 -1.89 4.46
C LYS A 57 -4.60 -2.97 4.35
N THR A 58 -3.80 -2.95 3.27
CA THR A 58 -2.63 -3.83 3.13
C THR A 58 -1.59 -3.52 4.21
N ALA A 59 -1.30 -2.23 4.46
CA ALA A 59 -0.40 -1.82 5.53
C ALA A 59 -0.88 -2.32 6.91
N ALA A 60 -2.18 -2.19 7.22
CA ALA A 60 -2.74 -2.72 8.45
C ALA A 60 -2.65 -4.25 8.55
N ALA A 61 -2.91 -4.96 7.44
CA ALA A 61 -2.80 -6.42 7.38
C ALA A 61 -1.36 -6.90 7.61
N LEU A 62 -0.37 -6.25 6.99
CA LEU A 62 1.05 -6.55 7.19
C LEU A 62 1.49 -6.27 8.62
N ALA A 63 1.06 -5.15 9.21
CA ALA A 63 1.36 -4.81 10.60
C ALA A 63 0.78 -5.84 11.59
N ALA A 64 -0.43 -6.33 11.33
CA ALA A 64 -1.11 -7.33 12.16
C ALA A 64 -0.39 -8.69 12.19
N LEU A 65 0.51 -8.98 11.24
CA LEU A 65 1.36 -10.17 11.28
C LEU A 65 2.40 -10.13 12.40
N ASN A 66 2.63 -8.96 13.02
CA ASN A 66 3.61 -8.75 14.09
C ASN A 66 5.01 -9.27 13.76
N ARG A 67 5.43 -9.08 12.50
CA ARG A 67 6.74 -9.47 11.99
C ARG A 67 7.76 -8.37 12.26
N SER A 68 8.97 -8.76 12.64
CA SER A 68 10.10 -7.84 12.84
C SER A 68 10.91 -7.59 11.57
N ASP A 69 10.56 -8.21 10.45
CA ASP A 69 11.28 -8.19 9.17
C ASP A 69 10.50 -7.50 8.03
N ILE A 70 9.44 -6.75 8.38
CA ILE A 70 8.70 -5.89 7.47
C ILE A 70 8.60 -4.51 8.09
N PHE A 71 9.11 -3.50 7.37
CA PHE A 71 8.96 -2.10 7.73
C PHE A 71 7.80 -1.51 6.96
N ILE A 72 6.97 -0.70 7.63
CA ILE A 72 5.86 0.02 7.02
C ILE A 72 6.07 1.51 7.30
N SER A 73 6.11 2.31 6.24
CA SER A 73 6.30 3.75 6.37
C SER A 73 5.05 4.43 6.95
N LEU A 74 5.26 5.61 7.52
CA LEU A 74 4.17 6.55 7.78
C LEU A 74 3.55 7.03 6.46
N SER A 75 2.37 7.65 6.56
CA SER A 75 1.72 8.27 5.41
C SER A 75 2.46 9.53 5.01
N THR A 76 2.71 9.68 3.71
CA THR A 76 3.30 10.89 3.11
C THR A 76 2.24 11.80 2.48
N PHE A 77 1.02 11.28 2.26
CA PHE A 77 -0.05 11.92 1.48
C PHE A 77 0.38 12.28 0.06
N HIS A 78 1.41 11.60 -0.44
CA HIS A 78 1.88 11.70 -1.81
C HIS A 78 1.89 10.29 -2.42
N TYR A 79 1.10 10.12 -3.47
CA TYR A 79 1.00 8.89 -4.23
C TYR A 79 0.99 9.24 -5.71
N ASP A 80 2.01 8.77 -6.43
CA ASP A 80 2.32 9.10 -7.82
C ASP A 80 1.85 8.02 -8.80
N GLY A 81 1.22 6.96 -8.30
CA GLY A 81 0.76 5.83 -9.10
C GLY A 81 1.74 4.65 -9.00
N GLY A 82 1.24 3.54 -8.47
CA GLY A 82 1.98 2.32 -8.20
C GLY A 82 1.07 1.44 -7.37
N GLY A 83 0.21 0.66 -8.04
CA GLY A 83 -0.75 -0.20 -7.36
C GLY A 83 -0.05 -1.15 -6.37
N CYS A 84 -0.80 -1.63 -5.39
CA CYS A 84 -0.29 -2.59 -4.42
C CYS A 84 -0.24 -4.05 -4.95
N CYS A 85 -0.63 -4.28 -6.21
CA CYS A 85 -0.80 -5.61 -6.81
C CYS A 85 0.31 -5.92 -7.82
#